data_AF-A0A959IU36-F1
#
_entry.id   AF-A0A959IU36-F1
#
_cell.length_a   1.000
_cell.length_b   1.000
_cell.length_c   1.000
_cell.angle_alpha   90.00
_cell.angle_beta   90.00
_cell.angle_gamma   90.00
#
_symmetry.space_group_name_H-M   'P 1'
#
loop_
_entity.id
_entity.type
_entity.pdbx_description
1 polymer ?
#
loop_
_entity_poly.entity_id
_entity_poly.type
_entity_poly.pdbx_seq_one_letter_code
_entity_poly.pdbx_strand_id
1 'polypeptide(L)'
;RVIAATNVDLEAQVRQGKFREDLYYRLNTVPIQVPSLKERREDIPILFRKFAVDFAEKYRTEPIRLDEQAELLLKNYRWPGNIRELKNVAEQLSVLAETRRVTADDIINIIPNILERNLPMIPDSQSGEGSGLKEREILYKLLFEMKSDMNELKSLVFDLIQRNNLSAPADLKSLKPIQSNAYPEANYPAPISAAPAPLYSSGGLSHEAYEAGPANGEQPILIRSANSNYTDVEEVDENLSLEEMEKELIQKALKKHNGRRKDAAQDLGISERTLYRKIKQYEL
;
A
#
# COMPACT_ATOMS: atom_id res chain seq x y z
N ARG A 1 32.70 -2.38 -10.22
CA ARG A 1 31.92 -2.97 -9.11
C ARG A 1 30.45 -2.65 -9.35
N VAL A 2 29.57 -3.63 -9.41
CA VAL A 2 28.12 -3.40 -9.64
C VAL A 2 27.41 -3.38 -8.29
N ILE A 3 26.58 -2.38 -8.05
CA ILE A 3 25.71 -2.26 -6.87
C ILE A 3 24.29 -2.05 -7.41
N ALA A 4 23.33 -2.84 -6.92
CA ALA A 4 21.92 -2.73 -7.28
C ALA A 4 21.09 -2.50 -6.03
N ALA A 5 19.99 -1.77 -6.16
CA ALA A 5 19.02 -1.52 -5.09
C ALA A 5 17.60 -1.64 -5.65
N THR A 6 16.68 -2.18 -4.85
CA THR A 6 15.27 -2.35 -5.20
C THR A 6 14.41 -2.06 -3.98
N ASN A 7 13.23 -1.47 -4.21
CA ASN A 7 12.18 -1.31 -3.20
C ASN A 7 11.14 -2.44 -3.26
N VAL A 8 11.22 -3.29 -4.29
CA VAL A 8 10.32 -4.44 -4.49
C VAL A 8 11.07 -5.71 -4.13
N ASP A 9 10.34 -6.67 -3.55
CA ASP A 9 10.84 -8.02 -3.32
C ASP A 9 11.12 -8.74 -4.66
N LEU A 10 12.41 -8.94 -4.96
CA LEU A 10 12.86 -9.60 -6.19
C LEU A 10 12.48 -11.07 -6.23
N GLU A 11 12.42 -11.76 -5.09
CA GLU A 11 12.07 -13.18 -5.05
C GLU A 11 10.62 -13.38 -5.53
N ALA A 12 9.72 -12.53 -5.05
CA ALA A 12 8.33 -12.51 -5.50
C ALA A 12 8.20 -12.18 -7.01
N GLN A 13 9.03 -11.27 -7.53
CA GLN A 13 9.01 -10.90 -8.96
C GLN A 13 9.53 -12.01 -9.87
N VAL A 14 10.52 -12.79 -9.42
CA VAL A 14 11.00 -13.99 -10.14
C VAL A 14 9.89 -15.04 -10.22
N ARG A 15 9.21 -15.30 -9.09
CA ARG A 15 8.08 -16.25 -9.05
C ARG A 15 6.91 -15.84 -9.95
N GLN A 16 6.68 -14.54 -10.11
CA GLN A 16 5.67 -13.98 -11.01
C GLN A 16 6.11 -13.93 -12.49
N GLY A 17 7.34 -14.36 -12.82
CA GLY A 17 7.89 -14.32 -14.19
C GLY A 17 8.19 -12.91 -14.70
N LYS A 18 8.09 -11.87 -13.85
CA LYS A 18 8.36 -10.47 -14.20
C LYS A 18 9.84 -10.12 -14.13
N PHE A 19 10.63 -10.95 -13.45
CA PHE A 19 12.07 -10.77 -13.33
C PHE A 19 12.80 -12.05 -13.74
N ARG A 20 13.93 -11.89 -14.44
CA ARG A 20 14.70 -13.02 -14.92
C ARG A 20 15.43 -13.69 -13.76
N GLU A 21 15.26 -15.00 -13.64
CA GLU A 21 15.88 -15.82 -12.60
C GLU A 21 17.41 -15.84 -12.71
N ASP A 22 17.95 -15.91 -13.92
CA ASP A 22 19.41 -15.90 -14.16
C ASP A 22 20.09 -14.62 -13.68
N LEU A 23 19.41 -13.47 -13.82
CA LEU A 23 19.89 -12.18 -13.35
C LEU A 23 19.79 -12.07 -11.83
N TYR A 24 18.73 -12.62 -11.22
CA TYR A 24 18.55 -12.61 -9.77
C TYR A 24 19.74 -13.28 -9.06
N TYR A 25 20.13 -14.49 -9.47
CA TYR A 25 21.26 -15.18 -8.84
C TYR A 25 22.61 -14.50 -9.06
N ARG A 26 22.79 -13.73 -10.14
CA ARG A 26 24.01 -12.94 -10.36
C ARG A 26 24.08 -11.69 -9.50
N LEU A 27 22.94 -11.03 -9.27
CA LEU A 27 22.88 -9.81 -8.45
C LEU A 27 22.84 -10.13 -6.96
N ASN A 28 22.24 -11.26 -6.58
CA ASN A 28 22.00 -11.63 -5.18
C ASN A 28 23.15 -12.43 -4.55
N THR A 29 24.41 -12.02 -4.76
CA THR A 29 25.57 -12.71 -4.15
C THR A 29 25.73 -12.35 -2.68
N VAL A 30 25.57 -11.06 -2.32
CA VAL A 30 25.65 -10.56 -0.95
C VAL A 30 24.46 -9.61 -0.70
N PRO A 31 23.31 -10.13 -0.24
CA PRO A 31 22.16 -9.30 0.04
C PRO A 31 22.41 -8.42 1.27
N ILE A 32 22.09 -7.13 1.16
CA ILE A 32 22.05 -6.20 2.29
C ILE A 32 20.62 -5.70 2.40
N GLN A 33 19.93 -6.10 3.47
CA GLN A 33 18.59 -5.61 3.78
C GLN A 33 18.71 -4.35 4.62
N VAL A 34 18.14 -3.24 4.13
CA VAL A 34 18.13 -1.97 4.86
C VAL A 34 16.87 -1.94 5.73
N PRO A 35 17.00 -1.93 7.08
CA PRO A 35 15.85 -1.89 7.96
C PRO A 35 15.09 -0.57 7.83
N SER A 36 13.79 -0.64 8.10
CA SER A 36 12.94 0.56 8.12
C SER A 36 13.35 1.48 9.27
N LEU A 37 13.11 2.79 9.13
CA LEU A 37 13.49 3.76 10.17
C LEU A 37 12.79 3.48 11.52
N LYS A 38 11.57 2.92 11.48
CA LYS A 38 10.82 2.48 12.67
C LYS A 38 11.52 1.36 13.46
N GLU A 39 12.34 0.54 12.80
CA GLU A 39 13.06 -0.57 13.45
C GLU A 39 14.33 -0.07 14.16
N ARG A 40 14.86 1.07 13.73
CA ARG A 40 16.05 1.74 14.28
C ARG A 40 15.73 3.14 14.81
N ARG A 41 14.82 3.21 15.79
CA ARG A 41 14.34 4.49 16.32
C ARG A 41 15.42 5.31 17.02
N GLU A 42 16.44 4.64 17.56
CA GLU A 42 17.53 5.32 18.26
C GLU A 42 18.47 6.09 17.33
N ASP A 43 18.48 5.76 16.04
CA ASP A 43 19.23 6.50 15.04
C ASP A 43 18.53 7.81 14.66
N ILE A 44 17.22 7.96 14.94
CA ILE A 44 16.42 9.11 14.46
C ILE A 44 17.00 10.45 14.96
N PRO A 45 17.29 10.66 16.26
CA PRO A 45 17.83 11.93 16.72
C PRO A 45 19.24 12.21 16.18
N ILE A 46 20.05 11.17 15.98
CA ILE A 46 21.42 11.27 15.46
C ILE A 46 21.38 11.67 13.97
N LEU A 47 20.54 10.99 13.19
CA LEU A 47 20.31 11.30 11.78
C LEU A 47 19.75 12.70 11.61
N PHE A 48 18.78 13.09 12.45
CA PHE A 48 18.22 14.43 12.43
C PHE A 48 19.29 15.49 12.68
N ARG A 49 20.12 15.30 13.72
CA ARG A 49 21.23 16.21 14.03
C ARG A 49 22.20 16.33 12.86
N LYS A 50 22.52 15.21 12.21
CA LYS A 50 23.38 15.19 11.01
C LYS A 50 22.75 16.01 9.88
N PHE A 51 21.46 15.82 9.59
CA PHE A 51 20.77 16.61 8.57
C PHE A 51 20.66 18.09 8.93
N ALA A 52 20.40 18.42 10.19
CA ALA A 52 20.35 19.81 10.65
C ALA A 52 21.68 20.53 10.44
N VAL A 53 22.82 19.85 10.66
CA VAL A 53 24.15 20.40 10.36
C VAL A 53 24.37 20.55 8.85
N ASP A 54 24.07 19.51 8.07
CA ASP A 54 24.20 19.56 6.60
C ASP A 54 23.39 20.73 5.99
N PHE A 55 22.17 20.96 6.48
CA PHE A 55 21.30 22.03 6.00
C PHE A 55 21.71 23.41 6.52
N ALA A 56 22.21 23.49 7.75
CA ALA A 56 22.81 24.71 8.28
C ALA A 56 23.98 25.18 7.42
N GLU A 57 24.86 24.26 7.01
CA GLU A 57 25.96 24.58 6.09
C GLU A 57 25.44 24.97 4.70
N LYS A 58 24.49 24.20 4.14
CA LYS A 58 23.94 24.46 2.80
C LYS A 58 23.23 25.81 2.70
N TYR A 59 22.44 26.17 3.70
CA TYR A 59 21.64 27.40 3.73
C TYR A 59 22.33 28.55 4.49
N ARG A 60 23.55 28.34 4.99
CA ARG A 60 24.32 29.29 5.81
C ARG A 60 23.52 29.79 7.03
N THR A 61 22.76 28.90 7.63
CA THR A 61 22.01 29.14 8.87
C THR A 61 22.71 28.44 10.03
N GLU A 62 22.28 28.71 11.26
CA GLU A 62 22.80 27.97 12.40
C GLU A 62 22.05 26.65 12.56
N PRO A 63 22.71 25.58 13.01
CA PRO A 63 22.09 24.27 13.17
C PRO A 63 21.02 24.29 14.26
N ILE A 64 19.84 23.81 13.91
CA ILE A 64 18.72 23.62 14.82
C ILE A 64 18.97 22.46 15.79
N ARG A 65 18.48 22.60 17.02
CA ARG A 65 18.50 21.54 18.03
C ARG A 65 17.07 21.17 18.43
N LEU A 66 16.85 19.88 18.62
CA LEU A 66 15.57 19.37 19.11
C LEU A 66 15.51 19.55 20.63
N ASP A 67 14.32 19.88 21.12
CA ASP A 67 13.98 19.75 22.54
C ASP A 67 13.73 18.26 22.91
N GLU A 68 13.78 17.94 24.20
CA GLU A 68 13.60 16.56 24.68
C GLU A 68 12.21 16.00 24.31
N GLN A 69 11.17 16.84 24.38
CA GLN A 69 9.81 16.46 23.97
C GLN A 69 9.72 16.21 22.45
N ALA A 70 10.42 17.03 21.67
CA ALA A 70 10.50 16.90 20.23
C ALA A 70 11.22 15.60 19.81
N GLU A 71 12.32 15.24 20.49
CA GLU A 71 13.01 13.96 20.25
C GLU A 71 12.09 12.76 20.51
N LEU A 72 11.36 12.76 21.62
CA LEU A 72 10.43 11.68 21.97
C LEU A 72 9.32 11.54 20.91
N LEU A 73 8.81 12.67 20.43
CA LEU A 73 7.77 12.71 19.42
C LEU A 73 8.26 12.14 18.08
N LEU A 74 9.46 12.50 17.63
CA LEU A 74 10.08 11.93 16.43
C LEU A 74 10.37 10.43 16.57
N LYS A 75 10.78 9.96 17.76
CA LYS A 75 11.00 8.52 18.02
C LYS A 75 9.71 7.70 17.93
N ASN A 76 8.59 8.26 18.37
CA ASN A 76 7.31 7.54 18.41
C ASN A 76 6.59 7.51 17.05
N TYR A 77 7.00 8.35 16.10
CA TYR A 77 6.41 8.38 14.78
C TYR A 77 6.80 7.16 13.93
N ARG A 78 5.91 6.74 13.02
CA ARG A 78 6.08 5.53 12.20
C ARG A 78 7.06 5.72 11.03
N TRP A 79 7.22 6.95 10.54
CA TRP A 79 8.06 7.28 9.38
C TRP A 79 7.73 6.47 8.12
N PRO A 80 6.53 6.58 7.55
CA PRO A 80 6.17 5.88 6.31
C PRO A 80 7.13 6.16 5.14
N GLY A 81 7.72 7.36 5.07
CA GLY A 81 8.73 7.73 4.08
C GLY A 81 10.18 7.50 4.52
N ASN A 82 10.40 6.81 5.65
CA ASN A 82 11.71 6.51 6.22
C ASN A 82 12.63 7.76 6.29
N ILE A 83 13.91 7.59 5.97
CA ILE A 83 14.93 8.65 6.04
C ILE A 83 14.60 9.83 5.12
N ARG A 84 13.90 9.61 4.00
CA ARG A 84 13.54 10.68 3.07
C ARG A 84 12.56 11.66 3.71
N GLU A 85 11.57 11.14 4.43
CA GLU A 85 10.61 11.96 5.17
C GLU A 85 11.30 12.69 6.32
N LEU A 86 12.14 12.00 7.11
CA LEU A 86 12.92 12.63 8.18
C LEU A 86 13.80 13.78 7.65
N LYS A 87 14.46 13.56 6.50
CA LYS A 87 15.28 14.59 5.84
C LYS A 87 14.44 15.79 5.42
N ASN A 88 13.29 15.57 4.79
CA ASN A 88 12.40 16.65 4.36
C ASN A 88 11.90 17.46 5.56
N VAL A 89 11.55 16.79 6.66
CA VAL A 89 11.13 17.45 7.91
C VAL A 89 12.26 18.28 8.50
N ALA A 90 13.48 17.73 8.55
CA ALA A 90 14.65 18.47 9.03
C ALA A 90 14.97 19.68 8.14
N GLU A 91 14.81 19.56 6.82
CA GLU A 91 14.96 20.66 5.87
C GLU A 91 13.91 21.75 6.10
N GLN A 92 12.64 21.37 6.19
CA GLN A 92 11.53 22.29 6.43
C GLN A 92 11.69 23.02 7.77
N LEU A 93 12.08 22.30 8.83
CA LEU A 93 12.41 22.89 10.12
C LEU A 93 13.58 23.86 10.01
N SER A 94 14.65 23.50 9.28
CA SER A 94 15.81 24.40 9.13
C SER A 94 15.49 25.69 8.37
N VAL A 95 14.49 25.67 7.50
CA VAL A 95 14.07 26.82 6.68
C VAL A 95 13.01 27.67 7.38
N LEU A 96 12.06 27.03 8.07
CA LEU A 96 10.91 27.70 8.70
C LEU A 96 11.15 28.08 10.16
N ALA A 97 12.12 27.46 10.85
CA ALA A 97 12.33 27.73 12.26
C ALA A 97 12.87 29.14 12.47
N GLU A 98 12.03 29.97 13.10
CA GLU A 98 12.42 31.30 13.59
C GLU A 98 13.40 31.18 14.76
N THR A 99 13.30 30.11 15.54
CA THR A 99 14.14 29.86 16.72
C THR A 99 15.07 28.66 16.50
N ARG A 100 16.21 28.65 17.20
CA ARG A 100 17.21 27.57 17.08
C ARG A 100 16.88 26.32 17.88
N ARG A 101 15.85 26.38 18.72
CA ARG A 101 15.33 25.24 19.50
C ARG A 101 13.98 24.86 18.96
N VAL A 102 13.89 23.70 18.34
CA VAL A 102 12.66 23.17 17.77
C VAL A 102 11.85 22.52 18.88
N THR A 103 10.65 23.04 19.09
CA THR A 103 9.68 22.52 20.05
C THR A 103 8.81 21.42 19.42
N ALA A 104 8.05 20.71 20.26
CA ALA A 104 7.11 19.70 19.76
C ALA A 104 6.01 20.33 18.87
N ASP A 105 5.57 21.55 19.18
CA ASP A 105 4.54 22.27 18.42
C ASP A 105 5.00 22.59 17.00
N ASP A 106 6.26 23.00 16.82
CA ASP A 106 6.85 23.25 15.51
C ASP A 106 6.83 21.99 14.62
N ILE A 107 7.06 20.82 15.22
CA ILE A 107 7.02 19.54 14.51
C ILE A 107 5.59 19.14 14.16
N ILE A 108 4.64 19.35 15.07
CA ILE A 108 3.22 19.06 14.82
C ILE A 108 2.67 19.91 13.68
N ASN A 109 3.07 21.18 13.59
CA ASN A 109 2.69 22.06 12.49
C ASN A 109 3.15 21.54 11.12
N ILE A 110 4.33 20.91 11.06
CA ILE A 110 4.91 20.37 9.83
C ILE A 110 4.36 18.98 9.50
N ILE A 111 4.15 18.15 10.53
CA ILE A 111 3.63 16.79 10.41
C ILE A 111 2.30 16.71 11.17
N PRO A 112 1.17 17.15 10.56
CA PRO A 112 -0.13 17.15 11.23
C PRO A 112 -0.57 15.74 11.65
N ASN A 113 -0.16 14.72 10.88
CA ASN A 113 -0.50 13.32 11.15
C ASN A 113 0.41 12.65 12.20
N ILE A 114 1.32 13.39 12.84
CA ILE A 114 2.23 12.80 13.84
C ILE A 114 1.48 12.32 15.09
N LEU A 115 0.32 12.93 15.34
CA LEU A 115 -0.58 12.59 16.45
C LEU A 115 -1.53 11.44 16.11
N GLU A 116 -1.61 10.99 14.85
CA GLU A 116 -2.44 9.86 14.44
C GLU A 116 -1.84 8.54 14.96
N ARG A 117 -2.03 8.30 16.25
CA ARG A 117 -1.78 6.99 16.85
C ARG A 117 -2.93 6.08 16.41
N ASN A 118 -2.64 5.22 15.44
CA ASN A 118 -3.41 4.01 15.19
C ASN A 118 -3.20 3.07 16.38
N LEU A 119 -3.85 3.40 17.50
CA LEU A 119 -3.91 2.56 18.68
C LEU A 119 -4.50 1.22 18.24
N PRO A 120 -3.84 0.10 18.54
CA PRO A 120 -4.43 -1.20 18.27
C PRO A 120 -5.73 -1.29 19.05
N MET A 121 -6.84 -1.25 18.31
CA MET A 121 -8.10 -1.80 18.78
C MET A 121 -7.85 -3.29 18.99
N ILE A 122 -8.21 -3.83 20.15
CA ILE A 122 -8.26 -5.27 20.36
C ILE A 122 -9.25 -5.78 19.30
N PRO A 123 -8.81 -6.55 18.29
CA PRO A 123 -9.77 -7.21 17.43
C PRO A 123 -10.42 -8.24 18.35
N ASP A 124 -11.70 -8.05 18.63
CA ASP A 124 -12.49 -9.08 19.26
C ASP A 124 -12.30 -10.32 18.37
N SER A 125 -11.63 -11.32 18.94
CA SER A 125 -11.13 -12.49 18.22
C SER A 125 -12.31 -13.39 17.88
N GLN A 126 -13.17 -12.92 16.96
CA GLN A 126 -14.13 -13.59 16.08
C GLN A 126 -14.95 -12.51 15.33
N SER A 127 -14.31 -11.68 14.52
CA SER A 127 -15.03 -10.73 13.65
C SER A 127 -14.42 -10.67 12.26
N GLY A 128 -14.49 -11.81 11.56
CA GLY A 128 -14.74 -11.74 10.12
C GLY A 128 -16.09 -11.04 9.89
N GLU A 129 -16.21 -10.29 8.81
CA GLU A 129 -17.31 -9.40 8.38
C GLU A 129 -18.76 -9.95 8.48
N GLY A 130 -18.96 -11.19 8.95
CA GLY A 130 -20.26 -11.77 9.27
C GLY A 130 -20.76 -11.57 10.71
N SER A 131 -19.98 -11.02 11.65
CA SER A 131 -20.45 -10.92 13.06
C SER A 131 -21.52 -9.84 13.26
N GLY A 132 -21.38 -8.66 12.65
CA GLY A 132 -22.41 -7.61 12.74
C GLY A 132 -23.74 -8.01 12.08
N LEU A 133 -23.69 -8.87 11.05
CA LEU A 133 -24.88 -9.46 10.43
C LEU A 133 -25.48 -10.56 11.31
N LYS A 134 -24.65 -11.45 11.86
CA LYS A 134 -25.11 -12.53 12.76
C LYS A 134 -25.69 -12.01 14.07
N GLU A 135 -25.08 -11.01 14.68
CA GLU A 135 -25.61 -10.38 15.90
C GLU A 135 -26.97 -9.72 15.61
N ARG A 136 -27.08 -9.02 14.47
CA ARG A 136 -28.35 -8.44 14.01
C ARG A 136 -29.41 -9.51 13.71
N GLU A 137 -29.04 -10.64 13.12
CA GLU A 137 -29.93 -11.79 12.87
C GLU A 137 -30.40 -12.44 14.18
N ILE A 138 -29.50 -12.62 15.15
CA ILE A 138 -29.83 -13.15 16.49
C ILE A 138 -30.77 -12.20 17.22
N LEU A 139 -30.51 -10.89 17.18
CA LEU A 139 -31.40 -9.86 17.75
C LEU A 139 -32.78 -9.88 17.10
N TYR A 140 -32.85 -9.97 15.77
CA TYR A 140 -34.15 -10.05 15.08
C TYR A 140 -34.89 -11.34 15.37
N LYS A 141 -34.18 -12.48 15.49
CA LYS A 141 -34.78 -13.75 15.89
C LYS A 141 -35.34 -13.66 17.31
N LEU A 142 -34.58 -13.11 18.26
CA LEU A 142 -35.02 -12.89 19.64
C LEU A 142 -36.25 -11.98 19.72
N LEU A 143 -36.23 -10.85 18.98
CA LEU A 143 -37.37 -9.92 18.93
C LEU A 143 -38.62 -10.57 18.31
N PHE A 144 -38.44 -11.45 17.33
CA PHE A 144 -39.55 -12.18 16.71
C PHE A 144 -40.12 -13.26 17.63
N GLU A 145 -39.25 -13.94 18.38
CA GLU A 145 -39.62 -14.92 19.41
C GLU A 145 -40.38 -14.23 20.55
N MET A 146 -39.87 -13.11 21.06
CA MET A 146 -40.59 -12.27 22.04
C MET A 146 -41.94 -11.76 21.52
N LYS A 147 -42.04 -11.46 20.21
CA LYS A 147 -43.32 -11.07 19.59
C LYS A 147 -44.30 -12.25 19.56
N SER A 148 -43.82 -13.46 19.28
CA SER A 148 -44.63 -14.68 19.35
C SER A 148 -45.12 -14.91 20.78
N ASP A 149 -44.21 -14.86 21.75
CA ASP A 149 -44.51 -15.04 23.18
C ASP A 149 -45.51 -13.99 23.69
N MET A 150 -45.39 -12.73 23.25
CA MET A 150 -46.35 -11.68 23.56
C MET A 150 -47.73 -11.92 22.94
N ASN A 151 -47.78 -12.53 21.75
CA ASN A 151 -49.05 -12.87 21.12
C ASN A 151 -49.69 -14.11 21.79
N GLU A 152 -48.90 -15.09 22.18
CA GLU A 152 -49.35 -16.25 22.97
C GLU A 152 -49.85 -15.82 24.34
N LEU A 153 -49.13 -14.93 25.02
CA LEU A 153 -49.57 -14.34 26.28
C LEU A 153 -50.88 -13.57 26.11
N LYS A 154 -51.00 -12.74 25.07
CA LYS A 154 -52.27 -12.06 24.76
C LYS A 154 -53.41 -13.05 24.51
N SER A 155 -53.15 -14.14 23.81
CA SER A 155 -54.15 -15.19 23.56
C SER A 155 -54.56 -15.91 24.86
N LEU A 156 -53.60 -16.24 25.72
CA LEU A 156 -53.86 -16.86 27.02
C LEU A 156 -54.62 -15.93 27.96
N VAL A 157 -54.24 -14.65 28.00
CA VAL A 157 -54.95 -13.61 28.77
C VAL A 157 -56.36 -13.42 28.22
N PHE A 158 -56.54 -13.43 26.90
CA PHE A 158 -57.86 -13.36 26.27
C PHE A 158 -58.73 -14.58 26.64
N ASP A 159 -58.19 -15.80 26.60
CA ASP A 159 -58.88 -17.03 27.02
C ASP A 159 -59.22 -17.00 28.54
N LEU A 160 -58.33 -16.46 29.37
CA LEU A 160 -58.57 -16.32 30.82
C LEU A 160 -59.64 -15.27 31.15
N ILE A 161 -59.65 -14.14 30.43
CA ILE A 161 -60.70 -13.12 30.53
C ILE A 161 -62.05 -13.70 30.07
N GLN A 162 -62.05 -14.52 29.02
CA GLN A 162 -63.27 -15.17 28.50
C GLN A 162 -63.81 -16.25 29.44
N ARG A 163 -62.94 -17.06 30.06
CA ARG A 163 -63.35 -18.14 30.97
C ARG A 163 -63.75 -17.66 32.36
N ASN A 164 -63.14 -16.60 32.87
CA ASN A 164 -63.33 -16.16 34.25
C ASN A 164 -64.20 -14.90 34.42
N ASN A 165 -64.84 -14.43 33.33
CA ASN A 165 -65.77 -13.28 33.33
C ASN A 165 -65.23 -12.03 34.07
N LEU A 166 -63.91 -11.82 34.03
CA LEU A 166 -63.26 -10.67 34.64
C LEU A 166 -63.53 -9.43 33.79
N SER A 167 -64.13 -8.41 34.38
CA SER A 167 -64.39 -7.11 33.74
C SER A 167 -63.08 -6.38 33.45
N ALA A 168 -62.53 -6.57 32.25
CA ALA A 168 -61.46 -5.73 31.71
C ALA A 168 -62.06 -4.47 31.02
N PRO A 169 -61.33 -3.33 31.01
CA PRO A 169 -61.76 -2.09 30.36
C PRO A 169 -62.05 -2.31 28.87
N ALA A 170 -63.03 -1.57 28.33
CA ALA A 170 -63.66 -1.81 27.02
C ALA A 170 -62.70 -1.86 25.80
N ASP A 171 -61.47 -1.35 25.92
CA ASP A 171 -60.51 -1.29 24.82
C ASP A 171 -59.85 -2.62 24.44
N LEU A 172 -59.97 -3.68 25.25
CA LEU A 172 -59.36 -4.99 24.95
C LEU A 172 -60.28 -5.95 24.16
N LYS A 173 -61.58 -5.65 24.02
CA LYS A 173 -62.54 -6.54 23.33
C LYS A 173 -62.54 -6.40 21.80
N SER A 174 -61.80 -5.43 21.25
CA SER A 174 -61.77 -5.14 19.80
C SER A 174 -60.58 -5.76 19.05
N LEU A 175 -59.65 -6.42 19.75
CA LEU A 175 -58.46 -7.01 19.14
C LEU A 175 -58.78 -8.41 18.57
N LYS A 176 -58.99 -8.48 17.26
CA LYS A 176 -59.10 -9.76 16.53
C LYS A 176 -57.77 -10.54 16.60
N PRO A 177 -57.81 -11.89 16.64
CA PRO A 177 -56.61 -12.70 16.49
C PRO A 177 -56.00 -12.44 15.11
N ILE A 178 -54.72 -12.09 15.08
CA ILE A 178 -53.97 -11.90 13.83
C ILE A 178 -53.73 -13.30 13.26
N GLN A 179 -54.38 -13.61 12.13
CA GLN A 179 -54.09 -14.80 11.34
C GLN A 179 -52.62 -14.79 10.92
N SER A 180 -51.96 -15.93 11.07
CA SER A 180 -50.59 -16.19 10.65
C SER A 180 -50.45 -15.97 9.14
N ASN A 181 -49.99 -14.80 8.73
CA ASN A 181 -49.47 -14.63 7.38
C ASN A 181 -48.13 -15.37 7.30
N ALA A 182 -48.15 -16.55 6.68
CA ALA A 182 -46.96 -17.18 6.14
C ALA A 182 -46.33 -16.22 5.13
N TYR A 183 -45.06 -15.88 5.33
CA TYR A 183 -44.30 -15.09 4.37
C TYR A 183 -43.93 -15.95 3.13
N PRO A 184 -43.80 -15.35 1.94
CA PRO A 184 -43.37 -16.06 0.75
C PRO A 184 -41.88 -16.43 0.85
N GLU A 185 -41.52 -17.63 0.42
CA GLU A 185 -40.14 -18.07 0.25
C GLU A 185 -39.35 -17.07 -0.61
N ALA A 186 -38.39 -16.38 0.00
CA ALA A 186 -37.36 -15.67 -0.74
C ALA A 186 -36.37 -16.72 -1.27
N ASN A 187 -36.41 -16.98 -2.57
CA ASN A 187 -35.47 -17.84 -3.28
C ASN A 187 -34.07 -17.18 -3.27
N TYR A 188 -33.22 -17.57 -2.33
CA TYR A 188 -31.80 -17.22 -2.34
C TYR A 188 -31.00 -18.28 -3.12
N PRO A 189 -30.08 -17.89 -4.01
CA PRO A 189 -29.19 -18.84 -4.64
C PRO A 189 -28.31 -19.49 -3.57
N ALA A 190 -28.19 -20.82 -3.63
CA ALA A 190 -27.40 -21.60 -2.69
C ALA A 190 -25.94 -21.11 -2.63
N PRO A 191 -25.31 -21.05 -1.44
CA PRO A 191 -23.88 -20.84 -1.33
C PRO A 191 -23.14 -22.01 -1.97
N ILE A 192 -22.12 -21.67 -2.75
CA ILE A 192 -21.24 -22.60 -3.43
C ILE A 192 -20.56 -23.47 -2.37
N SER A 193 -20.79 -24.78 -2.45
CA SER A 193 -20.22 -25.76 -1.53
C SER A 193 -18.69 -25.68 -1.51
N ALA A 194 -18.13 -25.50 -0.31
CA ALA A 194 -16.69 -25.60 -0.09
C ALA A 194 -16.23 -27.01 -0.47
N ALA A 195 -15.37 -27.10 -1.49
CA ALA A 195 -14.71 -28.35 -1.86
C ALA A 195 -13.87 -28.88 -0.69
N PRO A 196 -13.91 -30.19 -0.39
CA PRO A 196 -13.08 -30.79 0.64
C PRO A 196 -11.61 -30.78 0.22
N ALA A 197 -10.73 -30.42 1.16
CA ALA A 197 -9.28 -30.46 0.97
C ALA A 197 -8.80 -31.91 0.69
N PRO A 198 -7.93 -32.14 -0.30
CA PRO A 198 -7.34 -33.47 -0.47
C PRO A 198 -6.21 -33.69 0.54
N LEU A 199 -6.34 -34.79 1.28
CA LEU A 199 -5.31 -35.45 2.07
C LEU A 199 -4.25 -36.03 1.12
N TYR A 200 -2.97 -35.67 1.29
CA TYR A 200 -1.88 -36.39 0.64
C TYR A 200 -1.33 -37.47 1.57
N SER A 201 -1.63 -38.72 1.19
CA SER A 201 -1.07 -39.96 1.73
C SER A 201 0.26 -40.28 1.04
N SER A 202 1.22 -40.76 1.83
CA SER A 202 2.49 -41.35 1.38
C SER A 202 2.28 -42.59 0.50
N GLY A 203 3.05 -42.69 -0.59
CA GLY A 203 3.21 -43.91 -1.40
C GLY A 203 4.33 -43.71 -2.42
N GLY A 204 5.36 -44.56 -2.37
CA GLY A 204 6.57 -44.44 -3.18
C GLY A 204 6.61 -45.27 -4.47
N LEU A 205 7.77 -45.16 -5.13
CA LEU A 205 8.27 -45.92 -6.30
C LEU A 205 7.52 -45.61 -7.62
N SER A 206 8.12 -45.50 -8.80
CA SER A 206 9.39 -46.03 -9.31
C SER A 206 9.90 -45.23 -10.53
N HIS A 207 11.21 -45.37 -10.71
CA HIS A 207 12.08 -45.08 -11.83
C HIS A 207 11.53 -45.50 -13.21
N GLU A 208 11.52 -44.59 -14.19
CA GLU A 208 11.55 -44.94 -15.61
C GLU A 208 12.59 -44.07 -16.34
N ALA A 209 13.56 -44.78 -16.89
CA ALA A 209 14.68 -44.26 -17.66
C ALA A 209 14.23 -43.89 -19.07
N TYR A 210 14.68 -42.74 -19.57
CA TYR A 210 14.64 -42.41 -20.99
C TYR A 210 16.05 -42.54 -21.56
N GLU A 211 16.15 -43.40 -22.57
CA GLU A 211 17.34 -43.80 -23.30
C GLU A 211 17.96 -42.65 -24.10
N ALA A 212 19.28 -42.74 -24.24
CA ALA A 212 20.11 -41.87 -25.07
C ALA A 212 19.97 -42.21 -26.57
N GLY A 213 19.97 -41.17 -27.40
CA GLY A 213 20.20 -41.23 -28.85
C GLY A 213 21.09 -40.06 -29.32
N PRO A 214 21.86 -40.19 -30.41
CA PRO A 214 23.23 -39.68 -30.45
C PRO A 214 23.48 -38.43 -31.32
N ALA A 215 24.59 -37.76 -30.99
CA ALA A 215 25.55 -37.02 -31.83
C ALA A 215 25.07 -35.98 -32.87
N ASN A 216 25.47 -34.72 -32.66
CA ASN A 216 26.34 -33.97 -33.58
C ASN A 216 26.97 -32.80 -32.82
N GLY A 217 28.30 -32.79 -32.73
CA GLY A 217 29.06 -31.66 -32.20
C GLY A 217 29.28 -30.61 -33.28
N GLU A 218 29.38 -29.35 -32.89
CA GLU A 218 30.15 -28.31 -33.58
C GLU A 218 30.35 -27.11 -32.62
N GLN A 219 31.53 -26.51 -32.68
CA GLN A 219 32.19 -25.72 -31.64
C GLN A 219 31.67 -24.28 -31.49
N PRO A 220 31.89 -23.58 -30.35
CA PRO A 220 31.53 -22.17 -30.20
C PRO A 220 32.41 -21.25 -31.06
N ILE A 221 31.76 -20.27 -31.69
CA ILE A 221 32.39 -19.23 -32.53
C ILE A 221 33.16 -18.23 -31.65
N LEU A 222 34.46 -18.10 -31.86
CA LEU A 222 35.29 -17.06 -31.26
C LEU A 222 35.34 -15.83 -32.18
N ILE A 223 34.65 -14.74 -31.81
CA ILE A 223 34.85 -13.43 -32.46
C ILE A 223 36.08 -12.78 -31.85
N ARG A 224 37.18 -12.77 -32.59
CA ARG A 224 38.42 -12.06 -32.25
C ARG A 224 38.26 -10.60 -32.70
N SER A 225 37.92 -9.70 -31.78
CA SER A 225 37.97 -8.26 -32.06
C SER A 225 39.31 -7.73 -31.59
N ALA A 226 40.17 -7.42 -32.57
CA ALA A 226 41.41 -6.69 -32.37
C ALA A 226 41.12 -5.18 -32.40
N ASN A 227 41.85 -4.46 -31.54
CA ASN A 227 42.04 -3.00 -31.51
C ASN A 227 40.94 -2.15 -30.85
N SER A 228 40.99 -2.07 -29.53
CA SER A 228 40.47 -0.92 -28.77
C SER A 228 41.62 0.03 -28.43
N ASN A 229 41.82 1.04 -29.28
CA ASN A 229 42.54 2.25 -28.89
C ASN A 229 41.67 3.00 -27.87
N TYR A 230 42.17 3.15 -26.64
CA TYR A 230 41.55 3.98 -25.61
C TYR A 230 41.94 5.44 -25.84
N THR A 231 40.95 6.30 -26.07
CA THR A 231 41.07 7.76 -25.94
C THR A 231 40.61 8.17 -24.55
N ASP A 232 41.39 9.04 -23.89
CA ASP A 232 41.09 9.70 -22.62
C ASP A 232 39.68 10.28 -22.59
N VAL A 233 38.98 10.08 -21.47
CA VAL A 233 37.68 10.69 -21.19
C VAL A 233 37.92 11.88 -20.25
N GLU A 234 37.81 13.09 -20.78
CA GLU A 234 37.59 14.29 -19.97
C GLU A 234 36.21 14.19 -19.32
N GLU A 235 36.16 14.26 -17.99
CA GLU A 235 34.92 14.45 -17.24
C GLU A 235 34.35 15.84 -17.55
N VAL A 236 33.21 15.88 -18.25
CA VAL A 236 32.39 17.09 -18.40
C VAL A 236 31.04 16.83 -17.74
N ASP A 237 30.66 17.71 -16.82
CA ASP A 237 29.39 17.72 -16.07
C ASP A 237 28.16 17.40 -16.95
N GLU A 238 27.63 16.17 -16.84
CA GLU A 238 26.55 15.63 -17.68
C GLU A 238 25.15 16.20 -17.38
N ASN A 239 25.02 17.12 -16.42
CA ASN A 239 23.71 17.62 -15.99
C ASN A 239 23.15 18.76 -16.84
N LEU A 240 23.99 19.50 -17.58
CA LEU A 240 23.53 20.54 -18.52
C LEU A 240 23.16 19.94 -19.90
N SER A 241 23.81 18.84 -20.30
CA SER A 241 23.71 18.32 -21.67
C SER A 241 22.39 17.62 -22.01
N LEU A 242 21.84 16.81 -21.08
CA LEU A 242 20.62 16.04 -21.35
C LEU A 242 19.35 16.91 -21.41
N GLU A 243 19.27 17.93 -20.56
CA GLU A 243 18.13 18.86 -20.53
C GLU A 243 18.11 19.76 -21.77
N GLU A 244 19.28 20.24 -22.19
CA GLU A 244 19.43 21.01 -23.44
C GLU A 244 19.11 20.16 -24.68
N MET A 245 19.60 18.93 -24.74
CA MET A 245 19.30 17.98 -25.81
C MET A 245 17.79 17.68 -25.89
N GLU A 246 17.13 17.50 -24.75
CA GLU A 246 15.69 17.27 -24.69
C GLU A 246 14.91 18.49 -25.22
N LYS A 247 15.31 19.71 -24.81
CA LYS A 247 14.69 20.95 -25.28
C LYS A 247 14.81 21.08 -26.81
N GLU A 248 15.97 20.77 -27.38
CA GLU A 248 16.20 20.82 -28.82
C GLU A 248 15.33 19.80 -29.57
N LEU A 249 15.25 18.56 -29.07
CA LEU A 249 14.42 17.51 -29.68
C LEU A 249 12.93 17.89 -29.70
N ILE A 250 12.43 18.48 -28.60
CA ILE A 250 11.05 18.96 -28.50
C ILE A 250 10.81 20.10 -29.50
N GLN A 251 11.74 21.04 -29.62
CA GLN A 251 11.62 22.16 -30.57
C GLN A 251 11.63 21.67 -32.02
N LYS A 252 12.47 20.69 -32.35
CA LYS A 252 12.57 20.09 -33.69
C LYS A 252 11.30 19.34 -34.05
N ALA A 253 10.72 18.57 -33.13
CA ALA A 253 9.46 17.85 -33.34
C ALA A 253 8.27 18.82 -33.54
N LEU A 254 8.21 19.91 -32.75
CA LEU A 254 7.16 20.92 -32.89
C LEU A 254 7.23 21.68 -34.21
N LYS A 255 8.44 22.01 -34.69
CA LYS A 255 8.65 22.61 -36.02
C LYS A 255 8.27 21.65 -37.15
N LYS A 256 8.66 20.38 -37.05
CA LYS A 256 8.37 19.34 -38.06
C LYS A 256 6.86 19.12 -38.25
N HIS A 257 6.09 19.20 -37.17
CA HIS A 257 4.63 19.00 -37.19
C HIS A 257 3.81 20.31 -37.15
N ASN A 258 4.43 21.47 -37.44
CA ASN A 258 3.77 22.79 -37.49
C ASN A 258 2.89 23.10 -36.24
N GLY A 259 3.38 22.76 -35.05
CA GLY A 259 2.68 23.03 -33.79
C GLY A 259 1.53 22.06 -33.45
N ARG A 260 1.31 21.01 -34.25
CA ARG A 260 0.35 19.94 -33.91
C ARG A 260 0.92 19.07 -32.79
N ARG A 261 0.48 19.37 -31.56
CA ARG A 261 1.00 18.76 -30.32
C ARG A 261 0.81 17.25 -30.26
N LYS A 262 -0.29 16.74 -30.81
CA LYS A 262 -0.58 15.29 -30.86
C LYS A 262 0.44 14.51 -31.68
N ASP A 263 0.72 14.99 -32.89
CA ASP A 263 1.64 14.32 -33.80
C ASP A 263 3.09 14.45 -33.32
N ALA A 264 3.46 15.60 -32.77
CA ALA A 264 4.78 15.82 -32.16
C ALA A 264 5.02 14.94 -30.93
N ALA A 265 3.99 14.73 -30.09
CA ALA A 265 4.09 13.85 -28.93
C ALA A 265 4.28 12.39 -29.36
N GLN A 266 3.58 11.97 -30.41
CA GLN A 266 3.70 10.63 -30.99
C GLN A 266 5.09 10.39 -31.61
N ASP A 267 5.67 11.36 -32.33
CA ASP A 267 7.02 11.29 -32.92
C ASP A 267 8.11 11.20 -31.84
N LEU A 268 7.87 11.85 -30.69
CA LEU A 268 8.76 11.81 -29.52
C LEU A 268 8.51 10.59 -28.60
N GLY A 269 7.50 9.77 -28.87
CA GLY A 269 7.14 8.61 -28.04
C GLY A 269 6.63 8.97 -26.64
N ILE A 270 6.13 10.18 -26.42
CA ILE A 270 5.62 10.66 -25.13
C ILE A 270 4.12 10.98 -25.20
N SER A 271 3.45 11.02 -24.06
CA SER A 271 2.04 11.43 -24.01
C SER A 271 1.88 12.94 -24.26
N GLU A 272 0.76 13.34 -24.86
CA GLU A 272 0.43 14.76 -25.12
C GLU A 272 0.52 15.62 -23.85
N ARG A 273 0.11 15.07 -22.71
CA ARG A 273 0.19 15.72 -21.39
C ARG A 273 1.64 15.97 -20.96
N THR A 274 2.55 15.05 -21.26
CA THR A 274 3.97 15.18 -20.94
C THR A 274 4.63 16.23 -21.82
N LEU A 275 4.30 16.24 -23.12
CA LEU A 275 4.75 17.28 -24.05
C LEU A 275 4.28 18.66 -23.60
N TYR A 276 3.00 18.80 -23.22
CA TYR A 276 2.46 20.08 -22.71
C TYR A 276 3.20 20.58 -21.48
N ARG A 277 3.51 19.70 -20.52
CA ARG A 277 4.27 20.06 -19.32
C ARG A 277 5.69 20.53 -19.68
N LYS A 278 6.35 19.84 -20.60
CA LYS A 278 7.72 20.19 -21.04
C LYS A 278 7.77 21.49 -21.83
N ILE A 279 6.77 21.77 -22.68
CA ILE A 279 6.62 23.06 -23.36
C ILE A 279 6.47 24.19 -22.33
N LYS A 280 5.65 23.99 -21.29
CA LYS A 280 5.47 24.98 -20.21
C LYS A 280 6.72 25.16 -19.35
N GLN A 281 7.48 24.10 -19.12
CA GLN A 281 8.72 24.12 -18.32
C GLN A 281 9.87 24.82 -19.05
N TYR A 282 9.97 24.64 -20.38
CA TYR A 282 11.05 25.21 -21.19
C TYR A 282 10.69 26.53 -21.89
N GLU A 283 9.49 27.05 -21.64
CA GLU A 283 8.94 28.29 -22.21
C GLU A 283 9.04 28.34 -23.75
N LEU A 284 8.65 27.25 -24.42
CA LEU A 284 8.71 27.06 -25.88
C LEU A 284 7.40 27.42 -26.62
#